data_AF-A0A210PJ29-F1
#
_entry.id   AF-A0A210PJ29-F1
#
_cell.length_a   1.000
_cell.length_b   1.000
_cell.length_c   1.000
_cell.angle_alpha   90.00
_cell.angle_beta   90.00
_cell.angle_gamma   90.00
#
_symmetry.space_group_name_H-M   'P 1'
#
loop_
_entity.id
_entity.type
_entity.pdbx_description
1 polymer ?
#
loop_
_entity_poly.entity_id
_entity_poly.type
_entity_poly.pdbx_seq_one_letter_code
_entity_poly.pdbx_strand_id
1 'polypeptide(L)'
;MNTKKLTSNVDVYATLLDILELGRGHKSPRVSGKYGTSFFRDISTKRTWDDLKIQDIYCACASFVETNFTDSAIIDSISKWVVDEINTVLLNVSHLCIELRLGKINKAWRSVNNKALEAGEEDVKHSSKKDFIIQFNVSPSYAEFEATVRYFASENKFMILGIILRTNAFKGQSDCVSHLKNGVVLERYCFCH
;
A
#
# COMPACT_ATOMS: atom_id res chain seq x y z
N MET A 1 -21.05 17.84 -18.58
CA MET A 1 -20.12 18.48 -17.62
C MET A 1 -19.33 17.38 -16.91
N ASN A 2 -18.03 17.55 -16.63
CA ASN A 2 -17.14 16.53 -16.01
C ASN A 2 -16.82 15.23 -16.78
N THR A 3 -17.10 15.16 -18.09
CA THR A 3 -16.69 14.04 -18.95
C THR A 3 -15.18 14.05 -19.23
N LYS A 4 -14.53 12.88 -19.28
CA LYS A 4 -13.07 12.71 -19.52
C LYS A 4 -12.20 13.48 -18.51
N LYS A 5 -12.70 13.72 -17.30
CA LYS A 5 -11.94 14.32 -16.21
C LYS A 5 -11.57 13.26 -15.20
N LEU A 6 -10.35 13.32 -14.67
CA LEU A 6 -9.93 12.47 -13.57
C LEU A 6 -10.80 12.83 -12.36
N THR A 7 -11.53 11.87 -11.79
CA THR A 7 -12.42 12.03 -10.64
C THR A 7 -12.12 10.95 -9.60
N SER A 8 -12.53 11.17 -8.35
CA SER A 8 -12.27 10.24 -7.25
C SER A 8 -13.40 10.20 -6.22
N ASN A 9 -13.29 9.30 -5.25
CA ASN A 9 -14.25 9.17 -4.14
C ASN A 9 -14.39 10.45 -3.30
N VAL A 10 -13.36 11.30 -3.23
CA VAL A 10 -13.48 12.58 -2.52
C VAL A 10 -14.38 13.59 -3.24
N ASP A 11 -14.51 13.50 -4.56
CA ASP A 11 -15.47 14.29 -5.35
C ASP A 11 -16.91 13.81 -5.12
N VAL A 12 -17.10 12.49 -4.98
CA VAL A 12 -18.38 11.89 -4.58
C VAL A 12 -18.80 12.40 -3.20
N TYR A 13 -17.89 12.37 -2.22
CA TYR A 13 -18.14 12.89 -0.88
C TYR A 13 -18.56 14.38 -0.90
N ALA A 14 -17.84 15.22 -1.64
CA ALA A 14 -18.19 16.63 -1.81
C ALA A 14 -19.57 16.81 -2.47
N THR A 15 -19.92 15.95 -3.43
CA THR A 15 -21.23 15.96 -4.08
C THR A 15 -22.35 15.59 -3.11
N LEU A 16 -22.15 14.57 -2.27
CA LEU A 16 -23.14 14.17 -1.26
C LEU A 16 -23.37 15.26 -0.21
N LEU A 17 -22.31 15.96 0.21
CA LEU A 17 -22.45 17.11 1.11
C LEU A 17 -23.28 18.23 0.47
N ASP A 18 -23.00 18.57 -0.79
CA ASP A 18 -23.80 19.55 -1.53
C ASP A 18 -25.29 19.14 -1.59
N ILE A 19 -25.59 17.86 -1.87
CA ILE A 19 -26.96 17.33 -1.89
C ILE A 19 -27.65 17.54 -0.54
N LEU A 20 -26.95 17.26 0.57
CA LEU A 20 -27.49 17.45 1.92
C LEU A 20 -27.74 18.93 2.23
N GLU A 21 -26.87 19.84 1.80
CA GLU A 21 -27.04 21.27 2.02
C GLU A 21 -28.20 21.85 1.20
N LEU A 22 -28.35 21.40 -0.06
CA LEU A 22 -29.48 21.75 -0.91
C LEU A 22 -30.81 21.25 -0.30
N GLY A 23 -30.84 20.01 0.19
CA GLY A 23 -32.01 19.46 0.88
C GLY A 23 -32.39 20.21 2.17
N ARG A 24 -31.44 20.92 2.80
CA ARG A 24 -31.66 21.79 3.97
C ARG A 24 -32.10 23.21 3.60
N GLY A 25 -32.32 23.51 2.32
CA GLY A 25 -32.78 24.83 1.85
C GLY A 25 -31.66 25.87 1.70
N HIS A 26 -30.40 25.47 1.75
CA HIS A 26 -29.30 26.37 1.39
C HIS A 26 -29.25 26.57 -0.13
N LYS A 27 -29.16 27.83 -0.59
CA LYS A 27 -29.16 28.18 -2.01
C LYS A 27 -27.85 27.87 -2.74
N SER A 28 -26.77 27.72 -1.98
CA SER A 28 -25.47 27.30 -2.48
C SER A 28 -24.73 26.51 -1.42
N PRO A 29 -23.90 25.54 -1.82
CA PRO A 29 -23.09 24.79 -0.87
C PRO A 29 -22.11 25.73 -0.16
N ARG A 30 -22.07 25.66 1.16
CA ARG A 30 -21.25 26.54 2.01
C ARG A 30 -19.78 26.14 2.04
N VAL A 31 -19.50 24.89 1.66
CA VAL A 31 -18.16 24.29 1.78
C VAL A 31 -17.63 24.02 0.38
N SER A 32 -16.75 24.88 -0.11
CA SER A 32 -15.77 24.43 -1.11
C SER A 32 -14.99 23.30 -0.44
N GLY A 33 -15.24 22.06 -0.88
CA GLY A 33 -14.82 20.86 -0.17
C GLY A 33 -13.32 20.89 0.09
N LYS A 34 -12.92 20.96 1.37
CA LYS A 34 -11.52 20.83 1.81
C LYS A 34 -10.83 19.58 1.24
N TYR A 35 -11.61 18.59 0.82
CA TYR A 35 -11.14 17.28 0.37
C TYR A 35 -11.46 16.96 -1.10
N GLY A 36 -12.28 17.75 -1.82
CA GLY A 36 -12.68 17.41 -3.20
C GLY A 36 -13.70 18.37 -3.82
N THR A 37 -14.00 18.18 -5.11
CA THR A 37 -14.90 19.07 -5.88
C THR A 37 -16.19 18.34 -6.25
N SER A 38 -17.34 18.89 -5.82
CA SER A 38 -18.66 18.36 -6.19
C SER A 38 -18.87 18.30 -7.70
N PHE A 39 -19.56 17.26 -8.17
CA PHE A 39 -19.89 17.07 -9.58
C PHE A 39 -20.89 18.09 -10.13
N PHE A 40 -21.54 18.88 -9.28
CA PHE A 40 -22.33 20.04 -9.71
C PHE A 40 -21.46 21.21 -10.18
N ARG A 41 -20.14 21.15 -9.95
CA ARG A 41 -19.15 22.15 -10.38
C ARG A 41 -18.21 21.54 -11.42
N ASP A 42 -17.55 22.39 -12.19
CA ASP A 42 -16.57 21.94 -13.17
C ASP A 42 -15.27 21.51 -12.48
N ILE A 43 -14.85 20.29 -12.76
CA ILE A 43 -13.64 19.70 -12.17
C ILE A 43 -12.41 20.17 -12.94
N SER A 44 -11.33 20.51 -12.24
CA SER A 44 -10.06 20.88 -12.89
C SER A 44 -9.46 19.70 -13.66
N THR A 45 -8.92 19.96 -14.85
CA THR A 45 -8.13 18.99 -15.62
C THR A 45 -6.68 18.91 -15.16
N LYS A 46 -6.21 19.87 -14.35
CA LYS A 46 -4.85 19.95 -13.81
C LYS A 46 -4.81 19.49 -12.36
N ARG A 47 -5.23 18.25 -12.08
CA ARG A 47 -5.15 17.65 -10.74
C ARG A 47 -3.99 16.68 -10.64
N THR A 48 -3.36 16.67 -9.48
CA THR A 48 -2.35 15.70 -9.08
C THR A 48 -2.98 14.59 -8.23
N TRP A 49 -2.27 13.49 -8.03
CA TRP A 49 -2.72 12.39 -7.15
C TRP A 49 -2.85 12.85 -5.69
N ASP A 50 -2.01 13.79 -5.25
CA ASP A 50 -2.06 14.43 -3.93
C ASP A 50 -3.35 15.23 -3.71
N ASP A 51 -3.88 15.83 -4.79
CA ASP A 51 -5.17 16.52 -4.78
C ASP A 51 -6.34 15.54 -4.60
N LEU A 52 -6.16 14.28 -5.00
CA LEU A 52 -7.17 13.23 -4.91
C LEU A 52 -7.04 12.37 -3.65
N LYS A 53 -6.00 12.60 -2.83
CA LYS A 53 -5.71 11.81 -1.62
C LYS A 53 -5.57 10.31 -1.89
N ILE A 54 -5.13 9.95 -3.09
CA ILE A 54 -4.83 8.57 -3.48
C ILE A 54 -3.41 8.27 -3.00
N GLN A 55 -3.25 7.24 -2.17
CA GLN A 55 -1.91 6.81 -1.73
C GLN A 55 -1.11 6.31 -2.95
N ASP A 56 0.21 6.55 -2.93
CA ASP A 56 1.13 6.15 -4.01
C ASP A 56 0.95 4.70 -4.47
N ILE A 57 0.67 3.78 -3.53
CA ILE A 57 0.45 2.36 -3.81
C ILE A 57 -0.73 2.08 -4.76
N TYR A 58 -1.73 2.99 -4.81
CA TYR A 58 -2.91 2.87 -5.67
C TYR A 58 -2.80 3.73 -6.93
N CYS A 59 -1.62 4.31 -7.19
CA CYS A 59 -1.40 5.10 -8.38
C CYS A 59 -1.37 4.21 -9.63
N ALA A 60 -2.34 4.38 -10.52
CA ALA A 60 -2.42 3.63 -11.79
C ALA A 60 -1.29 3.95 -12.78
N CYS A 61 -0.41 4.91 -12.47
CA CYS A 61 0.73 5.27 -13.32
C CYS A 61 1.97 4.40 -13.11
N ALA A 62 2.04 3.62 -12.02
CA ALA A 62 3.17 2.75 -11.77
C ALA A 62 2.96 1.42 -12.50
N SER A 63 3.84 1.09 -13.43
CA SER A 63 3.95 -0.29 -13.92
C SER A 63 4.98 -1.04 -13.09
N PHE A 64 4.76 -2.35 -12.94
CA PHE A 64 5.65 -3.25 -12.24
C PHE A 64 6.09 -4.35 -13.21
N VAL A 65 7.39 -4.60 -13.26
CA VAL A 65 7.96 -5.74 -14.00
C VAL A 65 8.50 -6.76 -13.01
N GLU A 66 8.30 -8.03 -13.32
CA GLU A 66 8.84 -9.12 -12.51
C GLU A 66 10.37 -9.05 -12.55
N THR A 67 11.00 -9.12 -11.38
CA THR A 67 12.45 -8.94 -11.27
C THR A 67 13.19 -10.23 -11.57
N ASN A 68 14.27 -10.13 -12.35
CA ASN A 68 15.24 -11.21 -12.48
C ASN A 68 16.06 -11.35 -11.18
N PHE A 69 16.58 -12.55 -10.93
CA PHE A 69 17.38 -12.90 -9.74
C PHE A 69 18.64 -12.03 -9.49
N THR A 70 19.04 -11.16 -10.41
CA THR A 70 20.09 -10.14 -10.20
C THR A 70 19.73 -9.14 -9.08
N ASP A 71 18.44 -8.88 -8.86
CA ASP A 71 17.97 -8.11 -7.70
C ASP A 71 17.85 -8.99 -6.43
N SER A 72 18.32 -10.25 -6.44
CA SER A 72 18.15 -11.17 -5.29
C SER A 72 18.70 -10.64 -3.98
N ALA A 73 19.83 -9.94 -3.96
CA ALA A 73 20.41 -9.42 -2.71
C ALA A 73 19.56 -8.29 -2.10
N ILE A 74 19.03 -7.39 -2.94
CA ILE A 74 18.14 -6.31 -2.46
C ILE A 74 16.77 -6.88 -2.09
N ILE A 75 16.23 -7.81 -2.87
CA ILE A 75 14.95 -8.49 -2.59
C ILE A 75 15.04 -9.32 -1.31
N ASP A 76 16.15 -10.01 -1.06
CA ASP A 76 16.42 -10.74 0.19
C ASP A 76 16.53 -9.78 1.39
N SER A 77 17.24 -8.67 1.23
CA SER A 77 17.35 -7.63 2.27
C SER A 77 15.99 -7.02 2.61
N ILE A 78 15.19 -6.69 1.59
CA ILE A 78 13.82 -6.17 1.77
C ILE A 78 12.96 -7.22 2.47
N SER A 79 13.00 -8.47 2.01
CA SER A 79 12.14 -9.53 2.56
C SER A 79 12.45 -9.82 4.03
N LYS A 80 13.74 -9.86 4.41
CA LYS A 80 14.17 -9.98 5.81
C LYS A 80 13.69 -8.79 6.64
N TRP A 81 13.92 -7.58 6.15
CA TRP A 81 13.48 -6.37 6.83
C TRP A 81 11.95 -6.33 7.03
N VAL A 82 11.15 -6.75 6.04
CA VAL A 82 9.69 -6.83 6.20
C VAL A 82 9.31 -7.85 7.28
N VAL A 83 9.98 -8.99 7.38
CA VAL A 83 9.75 -9.96 8.47
C VAL A 83 10.09 -9.34 9.83
N ASP A 84 11.16 -8.56 9.93
CA ASP A 84 11.52 -7.85 11.16
C ASP A 84 10.47 -6.81 11.57
N GLU A 85 9.88 -6.10 10.61
CA GLU A 85 8.76 -5.19 10.86
C GLU A 85 7.52 -5.95 11.36
N ILE A 86 7.22 -7.14 10.81
CA ILE A 86 6.14 -8.01 11.33
C ILE A 86 6.42 -8.41 12.78
N ASN A 87 7.64 -8.87 13.08
CA ASN A 87 8.03 -9.25 14.43
C ASN A 87 7.99 -8.06 15.40
N THR A 88 8.28 -6.84 14.92
CA THR A 88 8.14 -5.60 15.70
C THR A 88 6.69 -5.34 16.09
N VAL A 89 5.73 -5.58 15.19
CA VAL A 89 4.29 -5.50 15.50
C VAL A 89 3.89 -6.53 16.57
N LEU A 90 4.51 -7.71 16.55
CA LEU A 90 4.23 -8.81 17.49
C LEU A 90 5.00 -8.70 18.82
N LEU A 91 5.91 -7.73 18.98
CA LEU A 91 6.85 -7.68 20.10
C LEU A 91 6.17 -7.67 21.47
N ASN A 92 5.07 -6.92 21.61
CA ASN A 92 4.28 -6.82 22.85
C ASN A 92 3.49 -8.10 23.19
N VAL A 93 3.32 -9.00 22.21
CA VAL A 93 2.61 -10.28 22.35
C VAL A 93 3.52 -11.47 22.03
N SER A 94 4.84 -11.26 22.11
CA SER A 94 5.87 -12.29 21.87
C SER A 94 5.79 -13.50 22.82
N HIS A 95 5.06 -13.37 23.93
CA HIS A 95 4.75 -14.47 24.85
C HIS A 95 3.58 -15.35 24.38
N LEU A 96 2.81 -14.90 23.38
CA LEU A 96 1.70 -15.62 22.75
C LEU A 96 2.07 -16.08 21.34
N CYS A 97 2.82 -15.26 20.62
CA CYS A 97 3.15 -15.45 19.21
C CYS A 97 4.62 -15.84 19.03
N ILE A 98 4.85 -16.90 18.26
CA ILE A 98 6.19 -17.33 17.85
C ILE A 98 6.82 -16.30 16.92
N GLU A 99 8.11 -16.04 17.13
CA GLU A 99 8.93 -15.21 16.24
C GLU A 99 9.00 -15.83 14.83
N LEU A 100 8.67 -15.03 13.81
CA LEU A 100 8.65 -15.47 12.42
C LEU A 100 10.01 -15.28 11.77
N ARG A 101 10.35 -16.16 10.82
CA ARG A 101 11.58 -16.08 10.03
C ARG A 101 11.27 -16.16 8.56
N LEU A 102 12.03 -15.43 7.74
CA LEU A 102 11.91 -15.53 6.29
C LEU A 102 12.13 -16.98 5.85
N GLY A 103 11.18 -17.52 5.09
CA GLY A 103 11.29 -18.83 4.46
C GLY A 103 11.84 -18.70 3.04
N LYS A 104 10.92 -18.60 2.08
CA LYS A 104 11.18 -18.54 0.64
C LYS A 104 10.52 -17.30 0.05
N ILE A 105 11.26 -16.64 -0.83
CA ILE A 105 10.75 -15.56 -1.68
C ILE A 105 10.15 -16.23 -2.92
N ASN A 106 8.85 -16.00 -3.15
CA ASN A 106 8.09 -16.61 -4.22
C ASN A 106 8.18 -15.80 -5.50
N LYS A 107 7.92 -14.49 -5.40
CA LYS A 107 7.90 -13.54 -6.51
C LYS A 107 8.31 -12.16 -6.03
N ALA A 108 8.86 -11.37 -6.94
CA ALA A 108 9.15 -9.98 -6.70
C ALA A 108 8.96 -9.17 -7.99
N TRP A 109 8.46 -7.96 -7.83
CA TRP A 109 8.30 -6.99 -8.91
C TRP A 109 8.92 -5.67 -8.51
N ARG A 110 9.42 -4.93 -9.50
CA ARG A 110 10.00 -3.61 -9.34
C ARG A 110 9.22 -2.59 -10.17
N SER A 111 9.02 -1.41 -9.61
CA SER A 111 8.43 -0.28 -10.31
C SER A 111 9.33 0.16 -11.46
N VAL A 112 8.72 0.41 -12.59
CA VAL A 112 9.35 0.97 -13.79
C VAL A 112 8.63 2.25 -14.19
N ASN A 113 9.37 3.21 -14.75
CA ASN A 113 8.75 4.44 -15.22
C ASN A 113 8.17 4.21 -16.62
N ASN A 114 6.84 4.32 -16.76
CA ASN A 114 6.15 4.09 -18.06
C ASN A 114 6.73 4.94 -19.19
N LYS A 115 7.19 6.16 -18.91
CA LYS A 115 7.82 7.02 -19.91
C LYS A 115 9.17 6.48 -20.40
N ALA A 116 9.93 5.82 -19.54
CA ALA A 116 11.21 5.21 -19.92
C ALA A 116 10.99 3.94 -20.76
N LEU A 117 9.95 3.15 -20.43
CA LEU A 117 9.57 1.95 -21.18
C LEU A 117 9.10 2.28 -22.60
N GLU A 118 8.27 3.31 -22.77
CA GLU A 118 7.79 3.74 -24.09
C GLU A 118 8.91 4.35 -24.96
N ALA A 119 9.94 4.93 -24.33
CA ALA A 119 11.10 5.52 -25.01
C ALA A 119 12.20 4.50 -25.35
N GLY A 120 12.08 3.23 -24.92
CA GLY A 120 13.12 2.22 -25.07
C GLY A 120 14.42 2.54 -24.31
N GLU A 121 14.37 3.46 -23.35
CA GLU A 121 15.50 3.83 -22.51
C GLU A 121 15.60 2.86 -21.33
N GLU A 122 16.81 2.38 -21.02
CA GLU A 122 17.05 1.67 -19.75
C GLU A 122 16.54 2.55 -18.61
N ASP A 123 15.58 2.01 -17.83
CA ASP A 123 15.00 2.60 -16.62
C ASP A 123 15.97 3.62 -16.02
N VAL A 124 15.66 4.91 -16.21
CA VAL A 124 16.49 6.05 -15.84
C VAL A 124 17.24 5.73 -14.55
N LYS A 125 18.55 5.47 -14.67
CA LYS A 125 19.47 5.01 -13.60
C LYS A 125 19.56 5.97 -12.39
N HIS A 126 18.70 6.97 -12.32
CA HIS A 126 18.72 8.08 -11.37
C HIS A 126 17.42 8.31 -10.60
N SER A 127 16.44 7.40 -10.63
CA SER A 127 15.41 7.47 -9.58
C SER A 127 16.05 7.05 -8.25
N SER A 128 16.23 8.00 -7.33
CA SER A 128 16.70 7.75 -5.96
C SER A 128 15.76 6.87 -5.14
N LYS A 129 14.57 6.60 -5.67
CA LYS A 129 13.50 5.78 -5.07
C LYS A 129 13.08 4.69 -6.04
N LYS A 130 12.97 3.46 -5.56
CA LYS A 130 12.42 2.31 -6.30
C LYS A 130 11.39 1.63 -5.44
N ASP A 131 10.22 1.35 -6.01
CA ASP A 131 9.17 0.61 -5.30
C ASP A 131 9.24 -0.86 -5.71
N PHE A 132 9.08 -1.75 -4.75
CA PHE A 132 9.11 -3.19 -4.93
C PHE A 132 7.83 -3.79 -4.37
N ILE A 133 7.28 -4.80 -5.04
CA ILE A 133 6.25 -5.68 -4.48
C ILE A 133 6.91 -7.03 -4.29
N ILE A 134 6.87 -7.57 -3.08
CA ILE A 134 7.47 -8.87 -2.77
C ILE A 134 6.42 -9.81 -2.22
N GLN A 135 6.45 -11.06 -2.69
CA GLN A 135 5.68 -12.17 -2.16
C GLN A 135 6.62 -13.22 -1.59
N PHE A 136 6.43 -13.60 -0.33
CA PHE A 136 7.27 -14.56 0.37
C PHE A 136 6.46 -15.34 1.40
N ASN A 137 7.00 -16.45 1.87
CA ASN A 137 6.47 -17.17 3.01
C ASN A 137 7.42 -17.10 4.21
N VAL A 138 6.87 -17.39 5.40
CA VAL A 138 7.61 -17.40 6.65
C VAL A 138 7.53 -18.75 7.35
N SER A 139 8.47 -19.00 8.25
CA SER A 139 8.50 -20.14 9.14
C SER A 139 8.29 -19.67 10.59
N PRO A 140 7.62 -20.45 11.47
CA PRO A 140 7.06 -21.79 11.23
C PRO A 140 5.61 -21.83 10.74
N SER A 141 4.95 -20.68 10.60
CA SER A 141 3.50 -20.62 10.30
C SER A 141 3.12 -20.99 8.86
N TYR A 142 4.11 -21.00 7.95
CA TYR A 142 3.90 -21.08 6.50
C TYR A 142 2.95 -19.99 5.98
N ALA A 143 2.81 -18.89 6.71
CA ALA A 143 2.04 -17.73 6.26
C ALA A 143 2.68 -17.14 5.00
N GLU A 144 1.85 -16.78 4.04
CA GLU A 144 2.26 -16.12 2.80
C GLU A 144 1.93 -14.63 2.92
N PHE A 145 2.90 -13.79 2.63
CA PHE A 145 2.79 -12.35 2.72
C PHE A 145 3.11 -11.67 1.40
N GLU A 146 2.40 -10.58 1.15
CA GLU A 146 2.69 -9.60 0.12
C GLU A 146 2.96 -8.23 0.79
N ALA A 147 4.04 -7.57 0.38
CA ALA A 147 4.36 -6.24 0.87
C ALA A 147 4.87 -5.36 -0.28
N THR A 148 4.43 -4.10 -0.26
CA THR A 148 4.96 -3.07 -1.13
C THR A 148 5.97 -2.22 -0.35
N VAL A 149 7.20 -2.12 -0.84
CA VAL A 149 8.31 -1.46 -0.16
C VAL A 149 8.97 -0.45 -1.07
N ARG A 150 9.13 0.77 -0.58
CA ARG A 150 9.95 1.81 -1.20
C ARG A 150 11.37 1.72 -0.68
N TYR A 151 12.31 1.57 -1.60
CA TYR A 151 13.75 1.62 -1.35
C TYR A 151 14.31 2.98 -1.73
N PHE A 152 14.94 3.67 -0.77
CA PHE A 152 15.65 4.93 -0.97
C PHE A 152 17.14 4.64 -1.13
N ALA A 153 17.61 4.57 -2.38
CA ALA A 153 18.97 4.14 -2.71
C ALA A 153 20.06 5.07 -2.14
N SER A 154 19.77 6.36 -1.99
CA SER A 154 20.71 7.34 -1.43
C SER A 154 20.94 7.17 0.07
N GLU A 155 19.97 6.63 0.80
CA GLU A 155 20.01 6.46 2.26
C GLU A 155 20.16 5.01 2.68
N ASN A 156 20.08 4.08 1.72
CA ASN A 156 19.95 2.65 1.95
C ASN A 156 18.84 2.30 2.96
N LYS A 157 17.65 2.90 2.77
CA LYS A 157 16.49 2.73 3.67
C LYS A 157 15.30 2.11 2.97
N PHE A 158 14.53 1.34 3.73
CA PHE A 158 13.27 0.76 3.32
C PHE A 158 12.10 1.46 4.02
N MET A 159 10.95 1.48 3.34
CA MET A 159 9.70 1.99 3.88
C MET A 159 8.55 1.15 3.33
N ILE A 160 7.71 0.62 4.21
CA ILE A 160 6.48 -0.06 3.78
C ILE A 160 5.52 1.00 3.23
N LEU A 161 5.03 0.76 2.02
CA LEU A 161 3.91 1.51 1.46
C LEU A 161 2.63 0.74 1.75
N GLY A 162 1.75 1.32 2.59
CA GLY A 162 0.48 0.69 2.95
C GLY A 162 0.62 -0.33 4.09
N ILE A 163 0.05 -1.53 3.89
CA ILE A 163 0.04 -2.61 4.89
C ILE A 163 0.67 -3.88 4.34
N ILE A 164 1.26 -4.70 5.21
CA ILE A 164 1.69 -6.06 4.87
C ILE A 164 0.46 -6.95 4.83
N LEU A 165 0.19 -7.57 3.69
CA LEU A 165 -0.98 -8.39 3.44
C LEU A 165 -0.64 -9.87 3.64
N ARG A 166 -1.42 -10.58 4.46
CA ARG A 166 -1.40 -12.04 4.47
C ARG A 166 -2.30 -12.55 3.35
N THR A 167 -1.77 -13.38 2.45
CA THR A 167 -2.47 -13.85 1.24
C THR A 167 -3.12 -15.22 1.40
N ASN A 168 -2.79 -15.96 2.47
CA ASN A 168 -3.37 -17.27 2.78
C ASN A 168 -4.19 -17.27 4.09
N ALA A 169 -4.97 -18.33 4.29
CA ALA A 169 -5.82 -18.47 5.47
C ALA A 169 -4.99 -18.57 6.77
N PHE A 170 -5.56 -18.03 7.86
CA PHE A 170 -4.92 -17.96 9.18
C PHE A 170 -5.80 -18.46 10.33
N LYS A 171 -6.96 -19.04 10.01
CA LYS A 171 -7.89 -19.58 11.01
C LYS A 171 -7.19 -20.68 11.83
N GLY A 172 -7.30 -20.62 13.16
CA GLY A 172 -6.71 -21.59 14.07
C GLY A 172 -5.21 -21.39 14.31
N GLN A 173 -4.58 -20.40 13.68
CA GLN A 173 -3.16 -20.09 13.90
C GLN A 173 -2.94 -18.94 14.87
N SER A 174 -3.92 -18.06 15.05
CA SER A 174 -3.76 -16.81 15.80
C SER A 174 -4.85 -16.57 16.85
N ASP A 175 -5.57 -17.63 17.24
CA ASP A 175 -6.70 -17.57 18.17
C ASP A 175 -6.29 -17.02 19.57
N CYS A 176 -5.01 -17.18 19.95
CA CYS A 176 -4.45 -16.66 21.19
C CYS A 176 -4.48 -15.13 21.30
N VAL A 177 -4.56 -14.38 20.19
CA VAL A 177 -4.61 -12.91 20.19
C VAL A 177 -5.98 -12.34 19.88
N SER A 178 -6.98 -13.16 19.53
CA SER A 178 -8.32 -12.74 19.11
C SER A 178 -9.06 -11.89 20.15
N HIS A 179 -8.84 -12.15 21.43
CA HIS A 179 -9.50 -11.45 22.54
C HIS A 179 -8.84 -10.10 22.90
N LEU A 180 -7.67 -9.80 22.34
CA LEU A 180 -6.94 -8.56 22.63
C LEU A 180 -7.57 -7.38 21.89
N LYS A 181 -7.39 -6.17 22.44
CA LYS A 181 -7.91 -4.92 21.85
C LYS A 181 -7.49 -4.72 20.38
N ASN A 182 -6.29 -5.19 20.01
CA ASN A 182 -5.76 -5.12 18.65
C ASN A 182 -5.80 -6.48 17.92
N GLY A 183 -6.65 -7.42 18.38
CA GLY A 183 -6.70 -8.80 17.89
C GLY A 183 -6.81 -8.91 16.38
N VAL A 184 -7.71 -8.13 15.75
CA VAL A 184 -7.92 -8.13 14.29
C VAL A 184 -6.64 -7.85 13.48
N VAL A 185 -5.74 -7.01 14.01
CA VAL A 185 -4.45 -6.72 13.36
C VAL A 185 -3.45 -7.83 13.65
N LEU A 186 -3.36 -8.25 14.92
CA LEU A 186 -2.41 -9.27 15.36
C LEU A 186 -2.70 -10.64 14.73
N GLU A 187 -3.96 -10.98 14.52
CA GLU A 187 -4.41 -12.25 13.94
C GLU A 187 -3.82 -12.52 12.55
N ARG A 188 -3.53 -11.45 11.79
CA ARG A 188 -2.94 -11.55 10.45
C ARG A 188 -1.50 -12.02 10.48
N TYR A 189 -0.80 -11.77 11.58
CA TYR A 189 0.65 -11.98 11.69
C TYR A 189 0.98 -13.11 12.66
N CYS A 190 0.27 -13.19 13.78
CA CYS A 190 0.59 -14.11 14.87
C CYS A 190 0.50 -15.58 14.44
N PHE A 191 1.42 -16.36 14.99
CA PHE A 191 1.33 -17.82 15.03
C PHE A 191 1.49 -18.24 16.49
N CYS A 192 0.43 -18.77 17.09
CA CYS A 192 0.40 -19.10 18.50
C CYS A 192 1.39 -20.23 18.83
N HIS A 193 1.93 -20.19 20.05
CA HIS A 193 2.69 -21.29 20.65
C HIS A 193 1.90 -22.61 20.72
#